data_AF-A0A0L0UKT2-F1
#
_entry.id   AF-A0A0L0UKT2-F1
#
_cell.length_a   1.000
_cell.length_b   1.000
_cell.length_c   1.000
_cell.angle_alpha   90.00
_cell.angle_beta   90.00
_cell.angle_gamma   90.00
#
_symmetry.space_group_name_H-M   'P 1'
#
loop_
_entity.id
_entity.type
_entity.pdbx_description
1 polymer ?
#
loop_
_entity_poly.entity_id
_entity_poly.type
_entity_poly.pdbx_seq_one_letter_code
_entity_poly.pdbx_strand_id
1 'polypeptide(L)'
;MDFGIKLGWKAIMKPLFPKSIPGDLLALVHLSNRFDMRDRAPKLKVGDTVTSEAKIASITNGETGKTVAVKGTVFLLKDGEKTPVNGRPLLVLLPRPI
;
A
#
# COMPACT_ATOMS: atom_id res chain seq x y z
N MET A 1 -14.67 -4.99 0.33
CA MET A 1 -13.27 -5.08 -0.14
C MET A 1 -12.43 -3.96 0.47
N ASP A 2 -13.06 -2.83 0.78
CA ASP A 2 -12.44 -1.59 1.30
C ASP A 2 -11.76 -1.76 2.66
N PHE A 3 -12.18 -2.74 3.48
CA PHE A 3 -11.50 -3.05 4.74
C PHE A 3 -10.01 -3.42 4.54
N GLY A 4 -9.63 -3.86 3.34
CA GLY A 4 -8.24 -4.08 2.95
C GLY A 4 -7.36 -2.84 3.11
N ILE A 5 -7.86 -1.61 2.90
CA ILE A 5 -7.05 -0.41 3.13
C ILE A 5 -6.72 -0.26 4.62
N LYS A 6 -7.70 -0.50 5.49
CA LYS A 6 -7.52 -0.39 6.95
C LYS A 6 -6.47 -1.37 7.44
N LEU A 7 -6.50 -2.59 6.92
CA LEU A 7 -5.54 -3.65 7.25
C LEU A 7 -4.14 -3.40 6.65
N GLY A 8 -4.07 -2.78 5.47
CA GLY A 8 -2.84 -2.51 4.74
C GLY A 8 -2.19 -1.16 5.03
N TRP A 9 -2.90 -0.22 5.65
CA TRP A 9 -2.49 1.20 5.73
C TRP A 9 -1.09 1.39 6.30
N LYS A 10 -0.82 0.78 7.45
CA LYS A 10 0.49 0.88 8.11
C LYS A 10 1.61 0.32 7.23
N ALA A 11 1.36 -0.78 6.50
CA ALA A 11 2.33 -1.36 5.60
C ALA A 11 2.59 -0.45 4.39
N ILE A 12 1.53 0.12 3.80
CA ILE A 12 1.61 0.95 2.59
C ILE A 12 2.22 2.34 2.86
N MET A 13 2.02 2.89 4.07
CA MET A 13 2.59 4.18 4.45
C MET A 13 4.09 4.12 4.74
N LYS A 14 4.58 3.02 5.34
CA LYS A 14 5.98 2.86 5.74
C LYS A 14 7.00 3.20 4.64
N PRO A 15 6.84 2.76 3.38
CA PRO A 15 7.79 3.06 2.31
C PRO A 15 7.82 4.53 1.86
N LEU A 16 6.93 5.40 2.35
CA LEU A 16 6.94 6.84 2.03
C LEU A 16 7.84 7.67 2.98
N PHE A 17 8.27 7.11 4.12
CA PHE A 17 9.08 7.78 5.13
C PHE A 17 10.61 7.61 5.09
N PRO A 18 11.23 6.73 4.26
CA PRO A 18 12.70 6.65 4.20
C PRO A 18 13.33 7.99 3.80
N LYS A 19 14.45 8.35 4.43
CA LYS A 19 15.24 9.56 4.08
C LYS A 19 15.67 9.60 2.60
N SER A 20 15.75 8.44 1.95
CA SER A 20 16.05 8.31 0.52
C SER A 20 14.93 8.81 -0.39
N ILE A 21 13.73 9.06 0.14
CA ILE A 21 12.58 9.59 -0.59
C ILE A 21 12.17 10.90 0.09
N PRO A 22 12.92 11.99 -0.18
CA PRO A 22 12.57 13.29 0.37
C PRO A 22 11.24 13.75 -0.24
N GLY A 23 10.34 14.21 0.62
CA GLY A 23 9.04 14.75 0.25
C GLY A 23 8.41 15.44 1.44
N ASP A 24 7.66 16.51 1.17
CA ASP A 24 6.84 17.15 2.20
C ASP A 24 5.56 16.33 2.39
N LEU A 25 5.41 15.72 3.57
CA LEU A 25 4.23 14.93 3.89
C LEU A 25 2.97 15.79 3.99
N LEU A 26 3.10 17.08 4.32
CA LEU A 26 1.95 18.00 4.36
C LEU A 26 1.44 18.32 2.97
N ALA A 27 2.29 18.19 1.96
CA ALA A 27 1.89 18.31 0.56
C ALA A 27 1.36 16.98 -0.02
N LEU A 28 1.40 15.85 0.70
CA LEU A 28 1.06 14.53 0.13
C LEU A 28 -0.31 14.49 -0.54
N VAL A 29 -0.36 14.11 -1.82
CA VAL A 29 -1.60 13.91 -2.58
C VAL A 29 -1.76 12.44 -2.93
N HIS A 30 -2.86 11.85 -2.52
CA HIS A 30 -3.21 10.49 -2.90
C HIS A 30 -3.88 10.47 -4.28
N LEU A 31 -3.24 9.83 -5.28
CA LEU A 31 -3.72 9.87 -6.67
C LEU A 31 -4.69 8.74 -7.01
N SER A 32 -4.35 7.50 -6.66
CA SER A 32 -5.24 6.36 -6.94
C SER A 32 -5.03 5.22 -5.97
N ASN A 33 -6.14 4.55 -5.66
CA ASN A 33 -6.17 3.34 -4.84
C ASN A 33 -6.94 2.24 -5.55
N ARG A 34 -6.35 1.05 -5.60
CA ARG A 34 -6.96 -0.10 -6.22
C ARG A 34 -6.73 -1.35 -5.39
N PHE A 35 -7.80 -2.07 -5.13
CA PHE A 35 -7.77 -3.41 -4.54
C PHE A 35 -8.02 -4.44 -5.63
N ASP A 36 -7.33 -5.56 -5.52
CA ASP A 36 -7.51 -6.70 -6.42
C ASP A 36 -7.39 -7.97 -5.57
N MET A 37 -8.50 -8.71 -5.46
CA MET A 37 -8.52 -9.99 -4.76
C MET A 37 -7.84 -11.03 -5.63
N ARG A 38 -6.91 -11.80 -5.08
CA ARG A 38 -6.30 -12.89 -5.85
C ARG A 38 -7.32 -13.98 -6.16
N ASP A 39 -7.17 -14.63 -7.30
CA ASP A 39 -8.04 -15.75 -7.67
C ASP A 39 -8.03 -16.81 -6.57
N ARG A 40 -9.22 -17.23 -6.15
CA ARG A 40 -9.46 -18.19 -5.04
C ARG A 40 -8.98 -17.71 -3.66
N ALA A 41 -8.69 -16.42 -3.49
CA ALA A 41 -8.35 -15.88 -2.18
C ALA A 41 -9.53 -16.04 -1.20
N PRO A 42 -9.28 -16.48 0.04
CA PRO A 42 -10.31 -16.55 1.06
C PRO A 42 -10.84 -15.15 1.38
N LYS A 43 -12.16 -15.06 1.56
CA LYS A 43 -12.80 -13.82 2.05
C LYS A 43 -12.43 -13.61 3.51
N LEU A 44 -12.08 -12.38 3.86
CA LEU A 44 -11.86 -11.96 5.24
C LEU A 44 -13.16 -12.08 6.04
N LYS A 45 -13.07 -12.64 7.24
CA LYS A 45 -14.15 -12.81 8.21
C LYS A 45 -13.78 -12.17 9.54
N VAL A 46 -14.78 -11.88 10.36
CA VAL A 46 -14.56 -11.42 11.73
C VAL A 46 -13.84 -12.54 12.52
N GLY A 47 -12.81 -12.18 13.28
CA GLY A 47 -11.98 -13.12 14.01
C GLY A 47 -10.73 -13.59 13.25
N ASP A 48 -10.59 -13.26 11.96
CA ASP A 48 -9.38 -13.58 11.21
C ASP A 48 -8.16 -12.78 11.70
N THR A 49 -7.04 -13.47 11.89
CA THR A 49 -5.74 -12.83 12.13
C THR A 49 -5.09 -12.50 10.78
N VAL A 50 -4.66 -11.26 10.60
CA VAL A 50 -4.09 -10.78 9.34
C VAL A 50 -2.76 -10.08 9.56
N THR A 51 -1.91 -10.10 8.54
CA THR A 51 -0.70 -9.28 8.47
C THR A 51 -0.63 -8.57 7.13
N SER A 52 0.18 -7.52 7.02
CA SER A 52 0.32 -6.75 5.79
C SER A 52 1.78 -6.38 5.53
N GLU A 53 2.15 -6.45 4.26
CA GLU A 53 3.47 -6.07 3.77
C GLU A 53 3.28 -5.17 2.56
N ALA A 54 4.19 -4.22 2.36
CA ALA A 54 4.16 -3.38 1.16
C ALA A 54 5.58 -3.06 0.70
N LYS A 55 5.70 -2.83 -0.60
CA LYS A 55 6.95 -2.44 -1.25
C LYS A 55 6.71 -1.35 -2.27
N ILE A 56 7.72 -0.53 -2.51
CA ILE A 56 7.70 0.46 -3.59
C ILE A 56 7.73 -0.31 -4.91
N ALA A 57 6.75 -0.04 -5.77
CA ALA A 57 6.67 -0.56 -7.11
C ALA A 57 7.42 0.34 -8.11
N SER A 58 7.33 1.67 -7.93
CA SER A 58 8.07 2.63 -8.74
C SER A 58 8.18 3.99 -8.04
N ILE A 59 9.19 4.76 -8.45
CA ILE A 59 9.35 6.19 -8.11
C ILE A 59 9.60 6.92 -9.42
N THR A 60 8.85 7.98 -9.69
CA THR A 60 8.96 8.79 -10.91
C THR A 60 9.00 10.26 -10.51
N ASN A 61 10.06 10.97 -10.90
CA ASN A 61 10.14 12.42 -10.73
C ASN A 61 9.59 13.10 -11.98
N GLY A 62 8.48 13.81 -11.85
CA GLY A 62 7.89 14.64 -12.90
C GLY A 62 8.11 16.13 -12.64
N GLU A 63 7.61 16.95 -13.57
CA GLU A 63 7.67 18.42 -13.46
C GLU A 63 6.91 18.94 -12.24
N THR A 64 5.77 18.33 -11.91
CA THR A 64 4.87 18.76 -10.84
C THR A 64 5.13 18.12 -9.48
N GLY A 65 6.00 17.10 -9.39
CA GLY A 65 6.21 16.35 -8.16
C GLY A 65 6.86 14.99 -8.36
N LYS A 66 6.96 14.23 -7.28
CA LYS A 66 7.45 12.85 -7.25
C LYS A 66 6.28 11.91 -7.05
N THR A 67 6.03 11.04 -8.01
CA THR A 67 5.03 9.97 -7.89
C THR A 67 5.71 8.72 -7.34
N VAL A 68 5.16 8.17 -6.26
CA VAL A 68 5.59 6.92 -5.63
C VAL A 68 4.45 5.90 -5.70
N ALA A 69 4.65 4.83 -6.46
CA ALA A 69 3.73 3.70 -6.47
C ALA A 69 4.15 2.68 -5.41
N VAL A 70 3.21 2.24 -4.57
CA VAL A 70 3.43 1.27 -3.49
C VAL A 70 2.47 0.11 -3.66
N LYS A 71 2.99 -1.11 -3.72
CA LYS A 71 2.18 -2.33 -3.75
C LYS A 71 2.10 -2.95 -2.37
N GLY A 72 0.90 -2.99 -1.80
CA GLY A 72 0.59 -3.70 -0.57
C GLY A 72 -0.04 -5.07 -0.84
N THR A 73 0.28 -6.03 0.03
CA THR A 73 -0.36 -7.34 0.11
C THR A 73 -0.84 -7.54 1.54
N VAL A 74 -2.12 -7.84 1.69
CA VAL A 74 -2.67 -8.31 2.97
C VAL A 74 -2.63 -9.84 2.93
N PHE A 75 -2.26 -10.45 4.05
CA PHE A 75 -2.18 -11.90 4.22
C PHE A 75 -3.09 -12.33 5.35
N LEU A 76 -3.84 -13.40 5.12
CA LEU A 76 -4.50 -14.16 6.17
C LEU A 76 -3.49 -15.08 6.83
N LEU A 77 -3.46 -15.08 8.16
CA LEU A 77 -2.62 -15.98 8.95
C LEU A 77 -3.47 -17.15 9.44
N LYS A 78 -3.12 -18.36 9.00
CA LYS A 78 -3.71 -19.61 9.48
C LYS A 78 -2.60 -20.61 9.73
N ASP A 79 -2.52 -21.13 10.95
CA ASP A 79 -1.54 -22.17 11.33
C ASP A 79 -0.08 -21.83 10.98
N GLY A 80 0.27 -20.53 11.00
CA GLY A 80 1.59 -20.03 10.63
C GLY A 80 1.80 -19.78 9.13
N GLU A 81 0.85 -20.17 8.28
CA GLU A 81 0.88 -19.93 6.83
C GLU A 81 0.28 -18.56 6.48
N LYS A 82 0.94 -17.87 5.53
CA LYS A 82 0.50 -16.57 4.99
C LYS A 82 -0.20 -16.77 3.64
N THR A 83 -1.51 -16.66 3.62
CA THR A 83 -2.27 -16.69 2.35
C THR A 83 -2.54 -15.26 1.86
N PRO A 84 -2.06 -14.86 0.66
CA PRO A 84 -2.30 -13.50 0.15
C PRO A 84 -3.77 -13.33 -0.23
N VAL A 85 -4.40 -12.27 0.30
CA VAL A 85 -5.80 -11.96 -0.02
C VAL A 85 -5.96 -10.85 -1.05
N ASN A 86 -4.96 -9.95 -1.23
CA ASN A 86 -5.04 -8.80 -2.15
C ASN A 86 -3.69 -8.42 -2.78
N GLY A 87 -3.66 -7.80 -3.97
CA GLY A 87 -2.51 -6.94 -4.33
C GLY A 87 -2.42 -6.35 -5.74
N ARG A 88 -2.64 -5.04 -5.85
CA ARG A 88 -2.15 -4.13 -6.92
C ARG A 88 -1.58 -2.84 -6.29
N PRO A 89 -0.76 -2.05 -7.02
CA PRO A 89 -0.12 -0.85 -6.48
C PRO A 89 -1.13 0.27 -6.17
N LEU A 90 -1.03 0.84 -4.97
CA LEU A 90 -1.46 2.19 -4.59
C LEU A 90 -0.54 3.20 -5.28
N LEU A 91 -1.07 4.28 -5.86
CA LEU A 91 -0.27 5.38 -6.40
C LEU A 91 -0.41 6.61 -5.52
N VAL A 92 0.72 7.12 -5.02
CA VAL A 92 0.78 8.30 -4.17
C VAL A 92 1.67 9.35 -4.85
N LEU A 93 1.25 10.61 -4.84
CA LEU A 93 2.05 11.74 -5.30
C LEU A 93 2.56 12.53 -4.11
N LEU A 94 3.85 12.83 -4.12
CA LEU A 94 4.50 13.80 -3.25
C LEU A 94 4.76 15.05 -4.10
N PRO A 95 3.99 16.13 -3.98
CA PRO A 95 4.29 17.39 -4.64
C PRO A 95 5.66 17.90 -4.21
N ARG A 96 6.26 18.75 -5.05
CA ARG A 96 7.51 19.42 -4.66
C ARG A 96 7.23 20.34 -3.47
N PRO A 97 8.21 20.53 -2.56
CA PRO A 97 8.19 21.69 -1.69
C PRO A 97 8.11 22.94 -2.58
N ILE A 98 7.18 23.84 -2.27
CA ILE A 98 7.11 25.18 -2.90
C ILE A 98 8.32 25.99 -2.42
#